data_AF-A0A645GJX4-F1
#
_entry.id   AF-A0A645GJX4-F1
#
_cell.length_a   1.000
_cell.length_b   1.000
_cell.length_c   1.000
_cell.angle_alpha   90.00
_cell.angle_beta   90.00
_cell.angle_gamma   90.00
#
_symmetry.space_group_name_H-M   'P 1'
#
loop_
_entity.id
_entity.type
_entity.pdbx_description
1 polymer ?
#
loop_
_entity_poly.entity_id
_entity_poly.type
_entity_poly.pdbx_seq_one_letter_code
_entity_poly.pdbx_strand_id
1 'polypeptide(L)'
;MLYNYAVHQLDTIPGIELYGPLDAQKTVGVIPFNLKGCPPEEIAFYLDQKHHVMIRAGLHCAPSAHQLMGTLERGACRIGLVYYNSKMDVDQLVNGLRGYLRNKGAVLCI
;
A
#
# COMPACT_ATOMS: atom_id res chain seq x y z
N MET A 1 15.18 3.12 11.12
CA MET A 1 14.83 1.75 10.67
C MET A 1 14.00 1.84 9.39
N LEU A 2 14.11 0.87 8.47
CA LEU A 2 13.42 0.92 7.16
C LEU A 2 11.89 0.98 7.29
N TYR A 3 11.30 0.31 8.29
CA TYR A 3 9.86 0.36 8.56
C TYR A 3 9.36 1.80 8.78
N ASN A 4 9.97 2.55 9.69
CA ASN A 4 9.58 3.93 9.97
C ASN A 4 9.72 4.81 8.73
N TYR A 5 10.76 4.58 7.92
CA TYR A 5 10.93 5.28 6.65
C TYR A 5 9.77 4.99 5.69
N ALA A 6 9.38 3.72 5.53
CA ALA A 6 8.26 3.33 4.69
C ALA A 6 6.93 3.91 5.16
N VAL A 7 6.63 3.85 6.47
CA VAL A 7 5.42 4.45 7.03
C VAL A 7 5.39 5.96 6.76
N HIS A 8 6.48 6.68 7.04
CA HIS A 8 6.56 8.12 6.77
C HIS A 8 6.37 8.45 5.29
N GLN A 9 7.04 7.74 4.38
CA GLN A 9 6.93 8.01 2.95
C GLN A 9 5.53 7.69 2.41
N LEU A 10 4.92 6.60 2.86
CA LEU A 10 3.56 6.23 2.50
C LEU A 10 2.55 7.27 2.99
N ASP A 11 2.67 7.75 4.23
CA ASP A 11 1.79 8.77 4.83
C ASP A 11 1.77 10.10 4.03
N THR A 12 2.80 10.39 3.23
CA THR A 12 2.80 11.55 2.33
C THR A 12 1.87 11.42 1.12
N ILE A 13 1.28 10.24 0.87
CA ILE A 13 0.47 9.97 -0.31
C ILE A 13 -0.97 10.46 -0.07
N PRO A 14 -1.51 11.35 -0.93
CA PRO A 14 -2.87 11.85 -0.75
C PRO A 14 -3.92 10.74 -0.71
N GLY A 15 -4.75 10.75 0.33
CA GLY A 15 -5.85 9.80 0.49
C GLY A 15 -5.41 8.38 0.85
N ILE A 16 -4.18 8.19 1.34
CA ILE A 16 -3.74 6.91 1.89
C ILE A 16 -4.38 6.65 3.25
N GLU A 17 -4.74 5.39 3.49
CA GLU A 17 -5.22 4.87 4.75
C GLU A 17 -4.25 3.76 5.17
N LEU A 18 -3.46 3.98 6.23
CA LEU A 18 -2.56 2.97 6.78
C LEU A 18 -3.24 2.24 7.94
N TYR A 19 -2.99 0.94 8.06
CA TYR A 19 -3.59 0.10 9.12
C TYR A 19 -2.54 -0.51 10.05
N GLY A 20 -2.97 -0.80 11.28
CA GLY A 20 -2.14 -1.42 12.32
C GLY A 20 -1.49 -0.40 13.27
N PRO A 21 -0.54 -0.84 14.11
CA PRO A 21 0.01 0.00 15.18
C PRO A 21 0.97 1.10 14.70
N LEU A 22 1.43 1.06 13.44
CA LEU A 22 2.38 2.01 12.81
C LEU A 22 3.66 2.27 13.62
N ASP A 23 3.99 1.35 14.52
CA ASP A 23 5.13 1.37 15.41
C ASP A 23 5.99 0.14 15.10
N ALA A 24 7.24 0.38 14.68
CA ALA A 24 8.19 -0.68 14.34
C ALA A 24 8.42 -1.68 15.49
N GLN A 25 8.21 -1.29 16.75
CA GLN A 25 8.38 -2.17 17.91
C GLN A 25 7.20 -3.12 18.12
N LYS A 26 6.07 -2.89 17.44
CA LYS A 26 4.80 -3.63 17.61
C LYS A 26 4.39 -4.39 16.35
N THR A 27 5.27 -4.51 15.36
CA THR A 27 4.98 -5.09 14.05
C THR A 27 6.19 -5.81 13.47
N VAL A 28 5.95 -6.67 12.48
CA VAL A 28 6.96 -7.55 11.85
C VAL A 28 7.32 -7.11 10.42
N GLY A 29 7.24 -5.81 10.11
CA GLY A 29 7.58 -5.30 8.79
C GLY A 29 6.44 -5.36 7.76
N VAL A 30 5.21 -5.62 8.20
CA VAL A 30 4.02 -5.64 7.34
C VAL A 30 3.27 -4.33 7.48
N ILE A 31 2.91 -3.71 6.35
CA ILE A 31 2.15 -2.46 6.31
C ILE A 31 0.95 -2.65 5.36
N PRO A 32 -0.24 -2.92 5.90
CA PRO A 32 -1.47 -2.87 5.13
C PRO A 32 -1.87 -1.41 4.89
N PHE A 33 -2.39 -1.12 3.69
CA PHE A 33 -2.86 0.20 3.32
C PHE A 33 -3.98 0.13 2.28
N ASN A 34 -4.69 1.25 2.11
CA ASN A 34 -5.61 1.48 1.01
C ASN A 34 -5.44 2.91 0.48
N LEU A 35 -5.88 3.16 -0.75
CA LEU A 35 -6.06 4.51 -1.28
C LEU A 35 -7.56 4.79 -1.42
N LYS A 36 -8.02 5.93 -0.91
CA LYS A 36 -9.44 6.29 -0.90
C LYS A 36 -10.03 6.27 -2.32
N GLY A 37 -11.11 5.52 -2.49
CA GLY A 37 -11.82 5.37 -3.77
C GLY A 37 -11.08 4.52 -4.81
N CYS A 38 -9.99 3.84 -4.46
CA CYS A 38 -9.20 3.01 -5.38
C CYS A 38 -9.27 1.52 -4.97
N PRO A 39 -9.68 0.62 -5.88
CA PRO A 39 -9.65 -0.82 -5.63
C PRO A 39 -8.22 -1.33 -5.39
N PRO A 40 -7.96 -2.15 -4.35
CA PRO A 40 -6.63 -2.66 -4.04
C PRO A 40 -5.99 -3.47 -5.17
N GLU A 41 -6.80 -4.23 -5.91
CA GLU A 41 -6.36 -5.08 -7.01
C GLU A 41 -5.83 -4.25 -8.18
N GLU A 42 -6.49 -3.13 -8.49
CA GLU A 42 -6.04 -2.21 -9.55
C GLU A 42 -4.71 -1.55 -9.19
N ILE A 43 -4.54 -1.14 -7.92
CA ILE A 43 -3.28 -0.57 -7.44
C ILE A 43 -2.15 -1.59 -7.61
N ALA A 44 -2.36 -2.83 -7.14
CA ALA A 44 -1.38 -3.90 -7.24
C ALA A 44 -1.02 -4.21 -8.70
N PHE A 45 -2.02 -4.30 -9.57
CA PHE A 45 -1.83 -4.54 -11.01
C PHE A 45 -1.05 -3.41 -11.68
N TYR A 46 -1.40 -2.15 -11.41
CA TYR A 46 -0.70 -1.00 -11.98
C TYR A 46 0.78 -0.95 -11.54
N LEU A 47 1.05 -1.18 -10.25
CA LEU A 47 2.41 -1.14 -9.71
C LEU A 47 3.29 -2.24 -10.32
N ASP A 48 2.76 -3.45 -10.49
CA ASP A 48 3.46 -4.54 -11.16
C ASP A 48 3.78 -4.18 -12.62
N GLN A 49 2.77 -3.75 -13.38
CA GLN A 49 2.89 -3.53 -14.82
C GLN A 49 3.70 -2.28 -15.20
N LYS A 50 3.63 -1.20 -14.42
CA LYS A 50 4.26 0.08 -14.75
C LYS A 50 5.53 0.37 -13.99
N HIS A 51 5.68 -0.20 -12.80
CA HIS A 51 6.78 0.13 -11.89
C HIS A 51 7.57 -1.09 -11.45
N HIS A 52 7.18 -2.31 -11.86
CA HIS A 52 7.78 -3.58 -11.43
C HIS A 52 7.82 -3.72 -9.89
N VAL A 53 6.82 -3.14 -9.22
CA VAL A 53 6.67 -3.21 -7.76
C VAL A 53 5.55 -4.19 -7.44
N MET A 54 5.92 -5.32 -6.83
CA MET A 54 4.96 -6.35 -6.46
C MET A 54 4.44 -6.15 -5.04
N ILE A 55 3.14 -6.01 -4.90
CA ILE A 55 2.44 -5.99 -3.62
C ILE A 55 1.31 -7.01 -3.63
N ARG A 56 0.73 -7.33 -2.46
CA ARG A 56 -0.47 -8.20 -2.41
C ARG A 56 -1.73 -7.39 -2.13
N ALA A 57 -2.80 -7.70 -2.85
CA ALA A 57 -4.14 -7.20 -2.62
C ALA A 57 -5.07 -8.30 -2.08
N GLY A 58 -6.23 -7.92 -1.53
CA GLY A 58 -7.30 -8.82 -1.08
C GLY A 58 -7.39 -8.95 0.45
N LEU A 59 -7.93 -10.08 0.93
CA LEU A 59 -8.17 -10.35 2.36
C LEU A 59 -7.01 -11.02 3.10
N HIS A 60 -5.94 -11.36 2.38
CA HIS A 60 -4.71 -11.96 2.93
C HIS A 60 -4.94 -13.20 3.82
N CYS A 61 -5.99 -13.98 3.54
CA CYS A 61 -6.45 -15.12 4.37
C CYS A 61 -6.79 -14.74 5.82
N ALA A 62 -7.12 -13.48 6.10
CA ALA A 62 -7.42 -12.96 7.43
C ALA A 62 -8.74 -12.16 7.49
N PRO A 63 -9.89 -12.75 7.10
CA PRO A 63 -11.16 -12.01 6.99
C PRO A 63 -11.60 -11.33 8.30
N SER A 64 -11.35 -11.93 9.47
CA SER A 64 -11.68 -11.33 10.77
C SER A 64 -10.89 -10.05 11.05
N ALA A 65 -9.63 -9.98 10.62
CA ALA A 65 -8.82 -8.77 10.74
C ALA A 65 -9.34 -7.68 9.79
N HIS A 66 -9.72 -8.04 8.57
CA HIS A 66 -10.34 -7.12 7.62
C HIS A 66 -11.69 -6.60 8.13
N GLN A 67 -12.47 -7.42 8.83
CA GLN A 67 -13.70 -6.97 9.49
C GLN A 67 -13.42 -5.91 10.57
N LEU A 68 -12.41 -6.13 11.41
CA LEU A 68 -12.00 -5.14 12.44
C LEU A 68 -11.50 -3.84 11.82
N MET A 69 -10.80 -3.91 10.68
CA MET A 69 -10.26 -2.75 9.97
C MET A 69 -11.30 -2.05 9.07
N GLY A 70 -12.52 -2.58 8.93
CA GLY A 70 -13.53 -2.04 8.02
C GLY A 70 -13.18 -2.23 6.53
N THR A 71 -12.42 -3.28 6.20
CA THR A 71 -11.94 -3.58 4.84
C THR A 71 -12.44 -4.93 4.32
N LEU A 72 -13.45 -5.54 4.96
CA LEU A 72 -13.94 -6.87 4.58
C LEU A 72 -14.49 -6.93 3.15
N GLU A 73 -15.20 -5.90 2.69
CA GLU A 73 -15.80 -5.89 1.36
C GLU A 73 -14.79 -5.57 0.24
N ARG A 74 -13.85 -4.66 0.52
CA ARG A 74 -12.88 -4.16 -0.47
C ARG A 74 -11.51 -4.83 -0.43
N GLY A 75 -11.16 -5.52 0.66
CA GLY A 75 -9.78 -5.94 0.92
C GLY A 75 -8.81 -4.80 1.23
N ALA A 76 -7.52 -5.10 1.23
CA ALA A 76 -6.48 -4.09 1.38
C ALA A 76 -5.27 -4.41 0.49
N CYS A 77 -4.47 -3.38 0.20
CA CYS A 77 -3.10 -3.57 -0.25
C CYS A 77 -2.21 -3.89 0.96
N ARG A 78 -1.15 -4.67 0.75
CA ARG A 78 -0.17 -4.97 1.79
C ARG A 78 1.23 -5.05 1.21
N ILE A 79 2.14 -4.30 1.81
CA ILE A 79 3.57 -4.49 1.61
C ILE A 79 4.18 -5.28 2.78
N GLY A 80 5.19 -6.07 2.46
CA GLY A 80 6.03 -6.75 3.44
C GLY A 80 7.47 -6.34 3.22
N LEU A 81 8.09 -5.73 4.23
CA LEU A 81 9.49 -5.38 4.24
C LEU A 81 10.29 -6.51 4.86
N VAL A 82 11.34 -6.92 4.18
CA VAL A 82 12.27 -7.97 4.61
C VAL A 82 13.70 -7.45 4.56
N TYR A 83 14.66 -8.26 5.02
CA TYR A 83 16.03 -7.81 5.28
C TYR A 83 16.77 -7.26 4.04
N TYR A 84 16.42 -7.73 2.84
CA TYR A 84 17.04 -7.29 1.60
C TYR A 84 16.37 -6.04 1.00
N ASN A 85 15.28 -5.55 1.59
CA ASN A 85 14.67 -4.32 1.10
C ASN A 85 15.51 -3.10 1.46
N SER A 86 15.46 -2.11 0.58
CA SER A 86 16.16 -0.85 0.71
C SER A 86 15.20 0.34 0.74
N LYS A 87 15.72 1.52 1.10
CA LYS A 87 14.94 2.77 0.98
C LYS A 87 14.55 3.05 -0.47
N MET A 88 15.39 2.63 -1.43
CA MET A 88 15.12 2.80 -2.86
C MET A 88 13.88 2.01 -3.30
N ASP A 89 13.67 0.81 -2.76
CA ASP A 89 12.46 0.01 -3.03
C ASP A 89 11.20 0.73 -2.52
N VAL A 90 11.29 1.32 -1.32
CA VAL A 90 10.21 2.12 -0.74
C VAL A 90 9.93 3.35 -1.59
N ASP A 91 10.97 4.04 -2.06
CA ASP A 91 10.82 5.22 -2.91
C ASP A 91 10.21 4.85 -4.28
N GLN A 92 10.58 3.71 -4.84
CA GLN A 92 9.98 3.19 -6.08
C GLN A 92 8.49 2.88 -5.90
N LEU A 93 8.11 2.25 -4.78
CA LEU A 93 6.71 2.04 -4.41
C LEU A 93 5.95 3.36 -4.31
N VAL A 94 6.48 4.34 -3.57
CA VAL A 94 5.81 5.64 -3.34
C VAL A 94 5.66 6.41 -4.65
N ASN A 95 6.69 6.39 -5.50
CA ASN A 95 6.62 6.98 -6.84
C ASN A 95 5.59 6.28 -7.72
N GLY A 96 5.48 4.96 -7.63
CA GLY A 96 4.46 4.19 -8.33
C GLY A 96 3.04 4.53 -7.90
N LEU A 97 2.81 4.65 -6.59
CA LEU A 97 1.51 5.05 -6.03
C LEU A 97 1.13 6.48 -6.44
N ARG A 98 2.07 7.42 -6.42
CA ARG A 98 1.85 8.78 -6.96
C ARG A 98 1.57 8.76 -8.46
N GLY A 99 2.24 7.89 -9.21
CA GLY A 99 1.98 7.67 -10.63
C GLY A 99 0.56 7.18 -10.90
N TYR A 100 0.10 6.19 -10.13
CA TYR A 100 -1.26 5.66 -10.19
C TYR A 100 -2.31 6.75 -9.96
N LEU A 101 -2.14 7.58 -8.92
CA LEU A 101 -3.06 8.69 -8.63
C LEU A 101 -3.14 9.73 -9.76
N ARG A 102 -2.01 10.07 -10.38
CA ARG A 102 -2.00 10.98 -11.54
C ARG A 102 -2.71 10.38 -12.75
N ASN A 103 -2.51 9.10 -13.02
CA ASN A 103 -3.14 8.42 -14.15
C ASN A 103 -4.66 8.34 -13.97
N LYS A 104 -5.13 8.00 -12.77
CA LYS A 104 -6.56 7.95 -12.46
C LYS A 104 -7.25 9.31 -12.61
N GLY A 105 -6.57 10.41 -12.25
CA GLY A 105 -7.06 11.77 -12.48
C GLY A 105 -7.29 12.09 -13.97
N ALA A 106 -6.52 11.47 -14.87
CA ALA A 106 -6.71 11.62 -16.32
C ALA A 106 -7.88 10.79 -16.88
N VAL A 107 -8.17 9.63 -16.29
CA VAL A 107 -9.29 8.76 -16.71
C VAL A 107 -10.65 9.33 -16.30
N LEU A 108 -10.72 10.17 -15.26
CA LEU A 108 -11.97 10.84 -14.86
C LEU A 108 -12.30 12.11 -15.69
N CYS A 109 -11.42 12.54 -16.61
CA CYS A 109 -11.58 13.77 -17.40
C CYS A 109 -12.06 13.53 -18.85
N ILE A 110 -12.60 12.35 -19.17
CA ILE A 110 -13.21 12.02 -20.47
C ILE A 110 -14.68 11.67 -20.32
#